data_AF-A0A366DLU9-F1
#
_entry.id   AF-A0A366DLU9-F1
#
_cell.length_a   1.000
_cell.length_b   1.000
_cell.length_c   1.000
_cell.angle_alpha   90.00
_cell.angle_beta   90.00
_cell.angle_gamma   90.00
#
_symmetry.space_group_name_H-M   'P 1'
#
loop_
_entity.id
_entity.type
_entity.pdbx_description
1 polymer ?
#
loop_
_entity_poly.entity_id
_entity_poly.type
_entity_poly.pdbx_seq_one_letter_code
_entity_poly.pdbx_strand_id
1 'polypeptide(L)'
;MKKNWEKLIRVLKISFIVAAGVAAGCFLPASAYRDTTSTIASFAGIIVAALVPTMILAATILSPMVKGKNEFNRLRGAIDQLISFFSGLFLWTLTLGFILIFGSLLQWVEIYIPIKFPVGDVSYAFKMPLTRIIGGISVSLILLILMQMIGFIHGVRVLFKIHAENIEKEINQILKEQARAASKASMPKDPRSGIGENIGILK
;
A
#
# COMPACT_ATOMS: atom_id res chain seq x y z
N MET A 1 3.32 13.49 25.49
CA MET A 1 1.99 12.81 25.50
C MET A 1 1.62 12.13 24.17
N LYS A 2 1.75 12.79 23.00
CA LYS A 2 1.33 12.24 21.69
C LYS A 2 1.90 10.84 21.33
N LYS A 3 3.18 10.59 21.64
CA LYS A 3 3.88 9.32 21.39
C LYS A 3 3.31 8.12 22.17
N ASN A 4 2.81 8.34 23.38
CA ASN A 4 2.21 7.28 24.19
C ASN A 4 0.81 6.92 23.70
N TRP A 5 0.07 7.92 23.21
CA TRP A 5 -1.25 7.72 22.61
C TRP A 5 -1.20 6.89 21.33
N GLU A 6 -0.23 7.16 20.45
CA GLU A 6 -0.04 6.38 19.22
C GLU A 6 0.37 4.92 19.48
N LYS A 7 1.21 4.69 20.49
CA LYS A 7 1.55 3.34 20.94
C LYS A 7 0.32 2.61 21.46
N LEU A 8 -0.48 3.27 22.30
CA LEU A 8 -1.69 2.69 22.88
C LEU A 8 -2.70 2.29 21.79
N ILE A 9 -2.95 3.16 20.82
CA ILE A 9 -3.82 2.85 19.67
C ILE A 9 -3.26 1.66 18.89
N ARG A 10 -1.94 1.59 18.67
CA ARG A 10 -1.33 0.48 17.92
C ARG A 10 -1.50 -0.85 18.64
N VAL A 11 -1.27 -0.88 19.96
CA VAL A 11 -1.47 -2.08 20.78
C VAL A 11 -2.94 -2.48 20.77
N LEU A 12 -3.86 -1.53 20.96
CA LEU A 12 -5.30 -1.81 20.98
C LEU A 12 -5.80 -2.41 19.65
N LYS A 13 -5.30 -1.92 18.52
CA LYS A 13 -5.59 -2.48 17.19
C LYS A 13 -5.11 -3.92 17.06
N ILE A 14 -3.87 -4.20 17.46
CA ILE A 14 -3.31 -5.56 17.39
C ILE A 14 -4.07 -6.50 18.32
N SER A 15 -4.35 -6.07 19.55
CA SER A 15 -5.14 -6.85 20.51
C SER A 15 -6.55 -7.15 20.00
N PHE A 16 -7.21 -6.18 19.34
CA PHE A 16 -8.52 -6.39 18.73
C PHE A 16 -8.47 -7.43 17.59
N ILE A 17 -7.47 -7.34 16.70
CA ILE A 17 -7.29 -8.30 15.60
C ILE A 17 -7.07 -9.71 16.15
N VAL A 18 -6.19 -9.86 17.14
CA VAL A 18 -5.90 -11.15 17.76
C VAL A 18 -7.13 -11.70 18.48
N ALA A 19 -7.83 -10.87 19.25
CA ALA A 19 -9.05 -11.27 19.94
C ALA A 19 -10.15 -11.71 18.97
N ALA A 20 -10.33 -11.00 17.85
CA ALA A 20 -11.27 -11.37 16.81
C ALA A 20 -10.89 -12.70 16.13
N GLY A 21 -9.59 -12.95 15.90
CA GLY A 21 -9.09 -14.22 15.41
C GLY A 21 -9.31 -15.39 16.35
N VAL A 22 -9.05 -15.20 17.65
CA VAL A 22 -9.31 -16.22 18.68
C VAL A 22 -10.80 -16.49 18.78
N ALA A 23 -11.63 -15.44 18.82
CA ALA A 23 -13.08 -15.58 18.82
C ALA A 23 -13.56 -16.34 17.57
N ALA A 24 -13.02 -16.03 16.39
CA ALA A 24 -13.32 -16.75 15.17
C ALA A 24 -12.97 -18.24 15.28
N GLY A 25 -11.78 -18.58 15.77
CA GLY A 25 -11.37 -19.98 15.98
C GLY A 25 -12.21 -20.75 17.00
N CYS A 26 -12.78 -20.06 17.99
CA CYS A 26 -13.62 -20.66 19.02
C CYS A 26 -15.10 -20.81 18.60
N PHE A 27 -15.66 -19.81 17.92
CA PHE A 27 -17.10 -19.73 17.65
C PHE A 27 -17.50 -20.17 16.24
N LEU A 28 -16.61 -20.11 15.23
CA LEU A 28 -16.97 -20.55 13.88
C LEU A 28 -17.04 -22.08 13.80
N PRO A 29 -18.05 -22.63 13.09
CA PRO A 29 -18.08 -24.05 12.78
C PRO A 29 -16.89 -24.38 11.86
N ALA A 30 -16.32 -25.57 12.03
CA ALA A 30 -15.14 -26.00 11.26
C ALA A 30 -15.38 -26.01 9.75
N SER A 31 -16.63 -26.15 9.31
CA SER A 31 -17.04 -26.07 7.90
C SER A 31 -16.99 -24.65 7.33
N ALA A 32 -17.18 -23.61 8.15
CA ALA A 32 -17.23 -22.23 7.66
C ALA A 32 -15.93 -21.81 6.97
N TYR A 33 -14.79 -22.35 7.44
CA TYR A 33 -13.52 -22.16 6.77
C TYR A 33 -13.55 -22.69 5.33
N ARG A 34 -14.01 -23.93 5.13
CA ARG A 34 -14.10 -24.57 3.82
C ARG A 34 -15.03 -23.79 2.89
N ASP A 35 -16.19 -23.39 3.39
CA ASP A 35 -17.22 -22.73 2.59
C ASP A 35 -16.80 -21.33 2.15
N THR A 36 -15.97 -20.65 2.95
CA THR A 36 -15.56 -19.25 2.70
C THR A 36 -14.16 -19.14 2.09
N THR A 37 -13.38 -20.22 2.04
CA THR A 37 -11.99 -20.21 1.54
C THR A 37 -11.90 -19.67 0.12
N SER A 38 -12.79 -20.09 -0.77
CA SER A 38 -12.83 -19.62 -2.16
C SER A 38 -13.10 -18.11 -2.23
N THR A 39 -14.09 -17.63 -1.48
CA THR A 39 -14.42 -16.20 -1.41
C THR A 39 -13.26 -15.36 -0.87
N ILE A 40 -12.58 -15.82 0.19
CA ILE A 40 -11.43 -15.12 0.75
C ILE A 40 -10.27 -15.10 -0.25
N ALA A 41 -10.00 -16.22 -0.93
CA ALA A 41 -8.97 -16.29 -1.96
C ALA A 41 -9.27 -15.36 -3.14
N SER A 42 -10.53 -15.30 -3.61
CA SER A 42 -10.95 -14.35 -4.64
C SER A 42 -10.78 -12.90 -4.19
N PHE A 43 -11.17 -12.58 -2.95
CA PHE A 43 -10.99 -11.24 -2.39
C PHE A 43 -9.51 -10.84 -2.30
N ALA A 44 -8.64 -11.74 -1.86
CA ALA A 44 -7.19 -11.55 -1.84
C ALA A 44 -6.64 -11.31 -3.26
N GLY A 45 -7.14 -12.05 -4.26
CA GLY A 45 -6.80 -11.85 -5.66
C GLY A 45 -7.17 -10.47 -6.19
N ILE A 46 -8.36 -9.96 -5.84
CA ILE A 46 -8.80 -8.59 -6.20
C ILE A 46 -7.87 -7.55 -5.59
N ILE A 47 -7.49 -7.70 -4.33
CA ILE A 47 -6.56 -6.78 -3.66
C ILE A 47 -5.22 -6.75 -4.39
N VAL A 48 -4.66 -7.93 -4.71
CA VAL A 48 -3.39 -8.04 -5.46
C VAL A 48 -3.50 -7.38 -6.83
N ALA A 49 -4.60 -7.64 -7.56
CA ALA A 49 -4.84 -7.04 -8.87
C ALA A 49 -4.92 -5.51 -8.83
N ALA A 50 -5.42 -4.93 -7.74
CA ALA A 50 -5.46 -3.47 -7.56
C ALA A 50 -4.11 -2.87 -7.10
N LEU A 51 -3.32 -3.63 -6.33
CA LEU A 51 -2.03 -3.17 -5.80
C LEU A 51 -0.97 -3.00 -6.89
N VAL A 52 -0.86 -3.97 -7.80
CA VAL A 52 0.21 -4.01 -8.80
C VAL A 52 0.22 -2.77 -9.71
N PRO A 53 -0.91 -2.36 -10.34
CA PRO A 53 -0.95 -1.14 -11.15
C PRO A 53 -0.60 0.11 -10.35
N THR A 54 -1.02 0.15 -9.07
CA THR A 54 -0.77 1.28 -8.18
C THR A 54 0.72 1.41 -7.82
N MET A 55 1.41 0.29 -7.63
CA MET A 55 2.86 0.27 -7.43
C MET A 55 3.61 0.76 -8.67
N ILE A 56 3.17 0.33 -9.86
CA ILE A 56 3.75 0.78 -11.13
C ILE A 56 3.54 2.29 -11.28
N LEU A 57 2.34 2.80 -11.00
CA LEU A 57 2.04 4.24 -11.03
C LEU A 57 2.92 5.04 -10.05
N ALA A 58 3.13 4.52 -8.84
CA ALA A 58 4.01 5.15 -7.86
C ALA A 58 5.46 5.24 -8.35
N ALA A 59 5.94 4.20 -9.04
CA ALA A 59 7.27 4.19 -9.63
C ALA A 59 7.39 5.15 -10.83
N THR A 60 6.36 5.26 -11.67
CA THR A 60 6.38 6.15 -12.85
C THR A 60 6.28 7.63 -12.49
N ILE A 61 5.66 7.98 -11.36
CA ILE A 61 5.61 9.37 -10.86
C ILE A 61 7.00 9.92 -10.49
N LEU A 62 7.99 9.05 -10.28
CA LEU A 62 9.38 9.42 -9.99
C LEU A 62 10.18 9.86 -11.23
N SER A 63 9.58 9.85 -12.42
CA SER A 63 10.21 10.25 -13.69
C SER A 63 10.56 11.77 -13.74
N PRO A 64 11.48 12.21 -14.62
CA PRO A 64 12.65 13.06 -14.35
C PRO A 64 12.35 14.56 -14.15
N MET A 65 11.11 14.94 -13.85
CA MET A 65 10.65 16.33 -13.80
C MET A 65 11.17 17.12 -12.59
N VAL A 66 11.90 16.47 -11.67
CA VAL A 66 12.38 17.11 -10.45
C VAL A 66 13.68 17.88 -10.72
N LYS A 67 13.55 19.18 -10.96
CA LYS A 67 14.67 20.10 -11.26
C LYS A 67 15.58 20.39 -10.04
N GLY A 68 15.25 19.93 -8.83
CA GLY A 68 16.00 20.23 -7.59
C GLY A 68 16.33 19.01 -6.71
N LYS A 69 17.60 18.89 -6.29
CA LYS A 69 18.12 17.78 -5.46
C LYS A 69 17.36 17.57 -4.14
N ASN A 70 16.92 18.64 -3.49
CA ASN A 70 16.17 18.56 -2.22
C ASN A 70 14.73 18.06 -2.42
N GLU A 71 14.03 18.52 -3.46
CA GLU A 71 12.69 18.02 -3.78
C GLU A 71 12.74 16.55 -4.21
N PHE A 72 13.79 16.17 -4.94
CA PHE A 72 14.00 14.78 -5.38
C PHE A 72 14.18 13.84 -4.18
N ASN A 73 15.02 14.21 -3.21
CA ASN A 73 15.24 13.40 -2.01
C ASN A 73 13.96 13.27 -1.16
N ARG A 74 13.16 14.35 -1.04
CA ARG A 74 11.89 14.30 -0.30
C ARG A 74 10.87 13.41 -0.99
N LEU A 75 10.75 13.52 -2.32
CA LEU A 75 9.83 12.73 -3.12
C LEU A 75 10.23 11.25 -3.13
N ARG A 76 11.52 10.97 -3.28
CA ARG A 76 12.09 9.61 -3.19
C ARG A 76 11.77 8.96 -1.85
N GLY A 77 11.99 9.65 -0.74
CA GLY A 77 11.66 9.11 0.59
C GLY A 77 10.17 8.80 0.79
N ALA A 78 9.28 9.63 0.23
CA ALA A 78 7.84 9.37 0.27
C ALA A 78 7.44 8.15 -0.59
N ILE A 79 8.05 8.01 -1.77
CA ILE A 79 7.76 6.89 -2.66
C ILE A 79 8.36 5.58 -2.12
N ASP A 80 9.56 5.60 -1.55
CA ASP A 80 10.15 4.42 -0.90
C ASP A 80 9.26 3.92 0.25
N GLN A 81 8.69 4.84 1.05
CA GLN A 81 7.71 4.49 2.09
C GLN A 81 6.43 3.88 1.50
N LEU A 82 5.93 4.44 0.39
CA LEU A 82 4.73 3.96 -0.29
C LEU A 82 4.94 2.58 -0.91
N ILE A 83 6.07 2.35 -1.57
CA ILE A 83 6.46 1.06 -2.13
C ILE A 83 6.64 0.03 -1.02
N SER A 84 7.33 0.39 0.07
CA SER A 84 7.49 -0.51 1.23
C SER A 84 6.13 -0.88 1.84
N PHE A 85 5.21 0.08 1.95
CA PHE A 85 3.86 -0.16 2.41
C PHE A 85 3.08 -1.10 1.49
N PHE A 86 3.09 -0.86 0.16
CA PHE A 86 2.41 -1.73 -0.80
C PHE A 86 3.03 -3.13 -0.87
N SER A 87 4.36 -3.24 -0.80
CA SER A 87 5.07 -4.51 -0.74
C SER A 87 4.69 -5.29 0.51
N GLY A 88 4.59 -4.63 1.67
CA GLY A 88 4.12 -5.26 2.90
C GLY A 88 2.69 -5.78 2.78
N LEU A 89 1.77 -4.97 2.24
CA LEU A 89 0.37 -5.36 2.04
C LEU A 89 0.25 -6.53 1.05
N PHE A 90 1.02 -6.50 -0.03
CA PHE A 90 1.13 -7.60 -1.00
C PHE A 90 1.63 -8.89 -0.34
N LEU A 91 2.68 -8.81 0.48
CA LEU A 91 3.22 -9.97 1.20
C LEU A 91 2.21 -10.57 2.19
N TRP A 92 1.48 -9.73 2.92
CA TRP A 92 0.39 -10.20 3.80
C TRP A 92 -0.72 -10.90 3.02
N THR A 93 -1.06 -10.39 1.84
CA THR A 93 -2.10 -10.95 0.98
C THR A 93 -1.66 -12.29 0.39
N LEU A 94 -0.40 -12.42 -0.03
CA LEU A 94 0.20 -13.69 -0.44
C LEU A 94 0.25 -14.71 0.71
N THR A 95 0.64 -14.27 1.90
CA THR A 95 0.70 -15.12 3.10
C THR A 95 -0.68 -15.66 3.45
N LEU A 96 -1.71 -14.81 3.36
CA LEU A 96 -3.10 -15.23 3.53
C LEU A 96 -3.47 -16.30 2.48
N GLY A 97 -3.17 -16.07 1.20
CA GLY A 97 -3.42 -17.05 0.14
C GLY A 97 -2.72 -18.39 0.39
N PHE A 98 -1.46 -18.36 0.81
CA PHE A 98 -0.69 -19.56 1.15
C PHE A 98 -1.31 -20.33 2.32
N ILE A 99 -1.68 -19.63 3.40
CA ILE A 99 -2.36 -20.22 4.55
C ILE A 99 -3.70 -20.84 4.14
N LEU A 100 -4.44 -20.19 3.25
CA LEU A 100 -5.71 -20.71 2.75
C LEU A 100 -5.53 -22.04 2.01
N ILE A 101 -4.55 -22.09 1.10
CA ILE A 101 -4.19 -23.30 0.34
C ILE A 101 -3.74 -24.41 1.29
N PHE A 102 -2.79 -24.12 2.19
CA PHE A 102 -2.30 -25.10 3.17
C PHE A 102 -3.39 -25.60 4.10
N GLY A 103 -4.26 -24.71 4.59
CA GLY A 103 -5.39 -25.09 5.41
C GLY A 103 -6.41 -25.93 4.68
N SER A 104 -6.57 -25.75 3.37
CA SER A 104 -7.41 -26.62 2.55
C SER A 104 -6.81 -28.02 2.37
N LEU A 105 -5.49 -28.17 2.41
CA LEU A 105 -4.81 -29.46 2.33
C LEU A 105 -4.83 -30.22 3.67
N LEU A 106 -4.77 -29.49 4.79
CA LEU A 106 -4.66 -30.03 6.14
C LEU A 106 -6.01 -30.25 6.85
N GLN A 107 -7.13 -30.23 6.11
CA GLN A 107 -8.49 -30.28 6.68
C GLN A 107 -8.77 -31.53 7.54
N TRP A 108 -8.01 -32.60 7.32
CA TRP A 108 -8.18 -33.90 7.98
C TRP A 108 -7.28 -34.09 9.21
N VAL A 109 -6.45 -33.09 9.53
CA VAL A 109 -5.49 -33.17 10.65
C VAL A 109 -6.15 -32.65 11.92
N GLU A 110 -6.29 -33.54 12.91
CA GLU A 110 -6.74 -33.19 14.26
C GLU A 110 -5.54 -33.13 15.20
N ILE A 111 -5.47 -32.08 16.02
CA ILE A 111 -4.50 -32.02 17.11
C ILE A 111 -5.13 -32.67 18.34
N TYR A 112 -4.39 -33.62 18.92
CA TYR A 112 -4.73 -34.30 20.15
C TYR A 112 -3.90 -33.70 21.28
N ILE A 113 -4.55 -32.97 22.20
CA ILE A 113 -3.89 -32.45 23.40
C ILE A 113 -4.30 -33.34 24.58
N PRO A 114 -3.39 -34.19 25.10
CA PRO A 114 -3.68 -34.98 26.29
C PRO A 114 -3.68 -34.05 27.52
N ILE A 115 -4.83 -33.90 28.17
CA ILE A 115 -4.95 -33.16 29.42
C ILE A 115 -4.90 -34.17 30.56
N LYS A 116 -3.77 -34.20 31.28
CA LYS A 116 -3.63 -35.00 32.50
C LYS A 116 -4.07 -34.16 33.69
N PHE A 117 -5.17 -34.54 34.33
CA PHE A 117 -5.52 -34.00 35.64
C PHE A 117 -4.75 -34.74 36.73
N PRO A 118 -4.27 -34.05 37.79
CA PRO A 118 -3.54 -34.69 38.90
C PRO A 118 -4.44 -35.53 39.83
N VAL A 119 -5.73 -35.70 39.51
CA VAL A 119 -6.71 -36.38 40.35
C VAL A 119 -7.43 -37.44 39.51
N GLY A 120 -6.84 -38.64 39.43
CA GLY A 120 -7.42 -39.83 38.79
C GLY A 120 -6.89 -40.14 37.39
N ASP A 121 -6.81 -41.45 37.08
CA ASP A 121 -6.36 -42.05 35.81
C ASP A 121 -7.28 -41.78 34.60
N VAL A 122 -8.07 -40.70 34.64
CA VAL A 122 -8.97 -40.31 33.55
C VAL A 122 -8.24 -39.35 32.61
N SER A 123 -7.69 -39.92 31.54
CA SER A 123 -7.07 -39.14 30.46
C SER A 123 -8.15 -38.55 29.55
N TYR A 124 -8.34 -37.23 29.59
CA TYR A 124 -9.19 -36.52 28.64
C TYR A 124 -8.34 -36.02 27.47
N ALA A 125 -8.73 -36.38 26.24
CA ALA A 125 -8.10 -35.86 25.03
C ALA A 125 -8.95 -34.71 24.46
N PHE A 126 -8.41 -33.50 24.46
CA PHE A 126 -9.04 -32.39 23.74
C PHE A 126 -8.69 -32.53 22.26
N LYS A 127 -9.71 -32.85 21.44
CA LYS A 127 -9.58 -32.88 19.98
C LYS A 127 -9.89 -31.49 19.43
N MET A 128 -8.89 -30.81 18.89
CA MET A 128 -9.09 -29.56 18.19
C MET A 128 -8.76 -29.75 16.71
N PRO A 129 -9.73 -29.59 15.79
CA PRO A 129 -9.44 -29.66 14.37
C PRO A 129 -8.54 -28.48 13.98
N LEU A 130 -7.46 -28.76 13.25
CA LEU A 130 -6.48 -27.75 12.85
C LEU A 130 -7.12 -26.62 12.03
N THR A 131 -8.23 -26.91 11.35
CA THR A 131 -9.05 -25.95 10.59
C THR A 131 -9.56 -24.79 11.44
N ARG A 132 -9.83 -24.98 12.74
CA ARG A 132 -10.23 -23.88 13.64
C ARG A 132 -9.08 -22.91 13.93
N ILE A 133 -7.88 -23.45 14.14
CA ILE A 133 -6.68 -22.64 14.37
C ILE A 133 -6.36 -21.84 13.11
N ILE A 134 -6.35 -22.52 11.96
CA ILE A 134 -6.08 -21.88 10.67
C ILE A 134 -7.15 -20.83 10.35
N GLY A 135 -8.44 -21.12 10.59
CA GLY A 135 -9.51 -20.15 10.43
C GLY A 135 -9.35 -18.90 11.29
N GLY A 136 -8.94 -19.06 12.56
CA GLY A 136 -8.64 -17.92 13.43
C GLY A 136 -7.46 -17.07 12.93
N ILE A 137 -6.41 -17.72 12.42
CA ILE A 137 -5.26 -17.03 11.80
C ILE A 137 -5.70 -16.30 10.52
N SER A 138 -6.49 -16.94 9.66
CA SER A 138 -7.01 -16.33 8.43
C SER A 138 -7.87 -15.11 8.73
N VAL A 139 -8.78 -15.16 9.70
CA VAL A 139 -9.60 -14.00 10.10
C VAL A 139 -8.73 -12.87 10.65
N SER A 140 -7.72 -13.18 11.47
CA SER A 140 -6.76 -12.18 11.96
C SER A 140 -6.06 -11.47 10.81
N LEU A 141 -5.59 -12.24 9.82
CA LEU A 141 -4.90 -11.71 8.65
C LEU A 141 -5.82 -10.87 7.76
N ILE A 142 -7.06 -11.30 7.55
CA ILE A 142 -8.06 -10.54 6.80
C ILE A 142 -8.30 -9.18 7.47
N LEU A 143 -8.52 -9.15 8.79
CA LEU A 143 -8.72 -7.90 9.53
C LEU A 143 -7.50 -6.99 9.46
N LEU A 144 -6.30 -7.56 9.56
CA LEU A 144 -5.05 -6.83 9.39
C LEU A 144 -4.95 -6.19 8.00
N ILE A 145 -5.26 -6.94 6.94
CA ILE A 145 -5.26 -6.45 5.56
C ILE A 145 -6.32 -5.35 5.38
N LEU A 146 -7.54 -5.55 5.89
CA LEU A 146 -8.62 -4.56 5.82
C LEU A 146 -8.27 -3.24 6.53
N MET A 147 -7.61 -3.32 7.70
CA MET A 147 -7.14 -2.11 8.37
C MET A 147 -6.05 -1.40 7.58
N GLN A 148 -5.13 -2.14 6.96
CA GLN A 148 -4.11 -1.54 6.11
C GLN A 148 -4.71 -0.96 4.81
N MET A 149 -5.79 -1.53 4.29
CA MET A 149 -6.50 -1.01 3.12
C MET A 149 -6.97 0.45 3.28
N ILE A 150 -7.28 0.89 4.51
CA ILE A 150 -7.57 2.31 4.77
C ILE A 150 -6.34 3.18 4.49
N GLY A 151 -5.16 2.71 4.93
CA GLY A 151 -3.87 3.34 4.63
C GLY A 151 -3.55 3.33 3.13
N PHE A 152 -3.88 2.25 2.43
CA PHE A 152 -3.77 2.15 0.97
C PHE A 152 -4.55 3.27 0.28
N ILE A 153 -5.85 3.44 0.60
CA ILE A 153 -6.68 4.49 -0.01
C ILE A 153 -6.09 5.88 0.24
N HIS A 154 -5.58 6.13 1.45
CA HIS A 154 -4.91 7.40 1.77
C HIS A 154 -3.64 7.60 0.93
N GLY A 155 -2.79 6.58 0.83
CA GLY A 155 -1.58 6.61 0.00
C GLY A 155 -1.87 6.88 -1.47
N VAL A 156 -2.90 6.23 -2.03
CA VAL A 156 -3.35 6.47 -3.41
C VAL A 156 -3.83 7.91 -3.60
N ARG A 157 -4.63 8.45 -2.67
CA ARG A 157 -5.07 9.86 -2.74
C ARG A 157 -3.90 10.84 -2.71
N VAL A 158 -2.90 10.58 -1.86
CA VAL A 158 -1.68 11.41 -1.81
C VAL A 158 -0.92 11.32 -3.13
N LEU A 159 -0.82 10.13 -3.71
CA LEU A 159 -0.16 9.92 -4.99
C LEU A 159 -0.84 10.69 -6.13
N PHE A 160 -2.18 10.63 -6.22
CA PHE A 160 -2.95 11.42 -7.19
C PHE A 160 -2.78 12.92 -6.98
N LYS A 161 -2.76 13.38 -5.73
CA LYS A 161 -2.54 14.79 -5.43
C LYS A 161 -1.16 15.27 -5.90
N ILE A 162 -0.10 14.49 -5.61
CA ILE A 162 1.26 14.80 -6.07
C ILE A 162 1.33 14.82 -7.59
N HIS A 163 0.70 13.84 -8.25
CA HIS A 163 0.67 13.78 -9.71
C HIS A 163 -0.03 15.00 -10.32
N ALA A 164 -1.19 15.40 -9.77
CA ALA A 164 -1.91 16.59 -10.20
C ALA A 164 -1.09 17.88 -9.98
N GLU A 165 -0.44 18.03 -8.83
CA GLU A 165 0.45 19.17 -8.55
C GLU A 165 1.63 19.23 -9.54
N ASN A 166 2.18 18.09 -9.95
CA ASN A 166 3.27 18.04 -10.94
C ASN A 166 2.78 18.46 -12.33
N ILE A 167 1.61 18.00 -12.76
CA ILE A 167 0.99 18.43 -14.03
C ILE A 167 0.70 19.93 -14.01
N GLU A 168 0.17 20.46 -12.90
CA GLU A 168 -0.08 21.89 -12.75
C GLU A 168 1.22 22.73 -12.87
N LYS A 169 2.30 22.27 -12.25
CA LYS A 169 3.62 22.91 -12.37
C LYS A 169 4.13 22.89 -13.81
N GLU A 170 3.92 21.81 -14.55
CA GLU A 170 4.34 21.67 -15.94
C GLU A 170 3.56 22.62 -16.84
N ILE A 171 2.23 22.67 -16.73
CA ILE A 171 1.38 23.62 -17.46
C ILE A 171 1.81 25.06 -17.19
N ASN A 172 2.05 25.40 -15.92
CA ASN A 172 2.52 26.73 -15.54
C ASN A 172 3.92 27.06 -16.08
N GLN A 173 4.82 26.08 -16.21
CA GLN A 173 6.12 26.28 -16.84
C GLN A 173 5.97 26.55 -18.34
N ILE A 174 5.16 25.77 -19.03
CA ILE A 174 4.88 25.96 -20.47
C ILE A 174 4.26 27.34 -20.71
N LEU A 175 3.26 27.73 -19.92
CA LEU A 175 2.64 29.06 -20.01
C LEU A 175 3.63 30.19 -19.75
N LYS A 176 4.54 30.04 -18.77
CA LYS A 176 5.61 31.01 -18.51
C LYS A 176 6.62 31.10 -19.66
N GLU A 177 6.97 29.97 -20.27
CA GLU A 177 7.87 29.94 -21.43
C GLU A 177 7.23 30.58 -22.65
N GLN A 178 5.95 30.31 -22.91
CA GLN A 178 5.17 30.97 -23.96
C GLN A 178 5.04 32.48 -23.71
N ALA A 179 4.74 32.91 -22.48
CA ALA A 179 4.69 34.32 -22.12
C ALA A 179 6.06 35.01 -22.29
N ARG A 180 7.15 34.34 -21.91
CA ARG A 180 8.52 34.83 -22.14
C ARG A 180 8.84 34.92 -23.64
N ALA A 181 8.46 33.92 -24.43
CA ALA A 181 8.64 33.93 -25.88
C ALA A 181 7.83 35.06 -26.55
N ALA A 182 6.57 35.25 -26.15
CA ALA A 182 5.72 36.34 -26.61
C ALA A 182 6.30 37.72 -26.23
N SER A 183 6.80 37.88 -24.99
CA SER A 183 7.44 39.12 -24.55
C SER A 183 8.75 39.43 -25.29
N LYS A 184 9.49 38.41 -25.73
CA LYS A 184 10.70 38.58 -26.57
C LYS A 184 10.34 38.91 -28.01
N ALA A 185 9.26 38.35 -28.54
CA ALA A 185 8.76 38.64 -29.88
C ALA A 185 8.13 40.05 -29.99
N SER A 186 7.60 40.59 -28.89
CA SER A 186 7.00 41.92 -28.82
C SER A 186 7.99 43.03 -28.42
N MET A 187 9.27 42.73 -28.18
CA MET A 187 10.25 43.81 -28.00
C MET A 187 10.43 44.54 -29.34
N PRO A 188 10.25 45.86 -29.38
CA PRO A 188 10.53 46.61 -30.60
C PRO A 188 12.00 46.38 -30.96
N LYS A 189 12.27 45.91 -32.18
CA LYS A 189 13.63 45.88 -32.73
C LYS A 189 14.18 47.29 -32.58
N ASP A 190 15.26 47.44 -31.80
CA ASP A 190 15.92 48.72 -31.61
C ASP A 190 16.29 49.29 -33.00
N PRO A 191 15.69 50.42 -33.42
CA PRO A 191 15.90 50.96 -34.77
C PRO A 191 17.37 51.38 -35.01
N ARG A 192 18.23 51.36 -33.98
CA ARG A 192 19.66 51.65 -34.10
C ARG A 192 20.52 50.51 -34.63
N SER A 193 20.04 49.27 -34.71
CA SER A 193 20.87 48.15 -35.17
C SER A 193 21.17 48.16 -36.69
N GLY A 194 20.51 49.02 -37.47
CA GLY A 194 20.71 49.12 -38.92
C GLY A 194 21.63 50.25 -39.38
N ILE A 195 22.07 51.14 -38.48
CA ILE A 195 22.86 52.32 -38.85
C ILE A 195 24.35 51.98 -39.03
N GLY A 196 24.83 50.88 -38.44
CA GLY A 196 26.23 50.44 -38.59
C GLY A 196 26.51 49.57 -39.83
N GLU A 197 25.49 48.99 -40.45
CA GLU A 197 25.67 48.00 -41.53
C GLU A 197 25.88 48.66 -42.91
N ASN A 198 25.37 49.88 -43.11
CA ASN A 198 25.52 50.63 -44.38
C ASN A 198 26.79 51.49 -44.48
N ILE A 199 27.64 51.54 -43.45
CA ILE A 199 28.89 52.33 -43.48
C ILE A 199 30.06 51.47 -44.01
N GLY A 200 29.88 50.14 -44.12
CA GLY A 200 30.89 49.22 -44.65
C GLY A 200 30.95 49.10 -46.17
N ILE A 201 30.02 49.70 -46.92
CA ILE A 201 29.93 49.57 -48.39
C ILE A 201 30.60 50.76 -49.12
N LEU A 202 31.12 51.76 -48.38
CA LEU A 202 31.80 52.94 -48.93
C LEU A 202 33.32 52.95 -48.68
N LYS A 203 33.97 51.78 -48.66
CA LYS A 203 35.44 51.69 -48.71
C LYS A 203 35.91 50.85 -49.87
#